data_AF-A0A7X8XY24-F1
#
_entry.id   AF-A0A7X8XY24-F1
#
_cell.length_a   1.000
_cell.length_b   1.000
_cell.length_c   1.000
_cell.angle_alpha   90.00
_cell.angle_beta   90.00
_cell.angle_gamma   90.00
#
_symmetry.space_group_name_H-M   'P 1'
#
loop_
_entity.id
_entity.type
_entity.pdbx_description
1 polymer ?
#
loop_
_entity_poly.entity_id
_entity_poly.type
_entity_poly.pdbx_seq_one_letter_code
_entity_poly.pdbx_strand_id
1 'polypeptide(L)'
;MSTKNIYFTLFILGSIIPYYEFISFILKNGLDLVLLFDQLLATPISRFFAYDVIISAIVLLLFILKEKDDVKNYWLSIVVTFAIGVSAGLPLFLYQKEKNN
;
A
#
# COMPACT_ATOMS: atom_id res chain seq x y z
N MET A 1 10.34 19.58 9.56
CA MET A 1 10.60 18.47 8.61
C MET A 1 10.14 18.90 7.23
N SER A 2 10.92 18.65 6.18
CA SER A 2 10.44 18.82 4.80
C SER A 2 9.37 17.76 4.49
N THR A 3 8.35 18.11 3.71
CA THR A 3 7.21 17.24 3.34
C THR A 3 7.68 15.90 2.74
N LYS A 4 8.76 15.93 1.95
CA LYS A 4 9.48 14.76 1.43
C LYS A 4 9.90 13.76 2.51
N ASN A 5 10.41 14.23 3.64
CA ASN A 5 10.84 13.34 4.74
C ASN A 5 9.62 12.71 5.43
N ILE A 6 8.49 13.41 5.47
CA ILE A 6 7.23 12.89 6.01
C ILE A 6 6.75 11.74 5.11
N TYR A 7 6.69 11.94 3.80
CA TYR A 7 6.27 10.90 2.86
C TYR A 7 7.19 9.68 2.88
N PHE A 8 8.50 9.88 3.00
CA PHE A 8 9.44 8.77 3.13
C PHE A 8 9.25 7.99 4.44
N THR A 9 8.98 8.69 5.55
CA THR A 9 8.70 8.04 6.83
C THR A 9 7.39 7.25 6.77
N LEU A 10 6.35 7.83 6.19
CA LEU A 10 5.06 7.17 5.98
C LEU A 10 5.18 5.96 5.04
N PHE A 11 6.03 6.03 4.02
CA PHE A 11 6.35 4.88 3.15
C PHE A 11 6.96 3.71 3.95
N ILE A 12 7.92 4.01 4.82
CA ILE A 12 8.56 3.01 5.67
C ILE A 12 7.53 2.38 6.62
N LEU A 13 6.76 3.21 7.35
CA LEU A 13 5.74 2.73 8.27
C LEU A 13 4.67 1.91 7.57
N GLY A 14 4.18 2.41 6.43
CA GLY A 14 3.19 1.75 5.58
C GLY A 14 3.69 0.45 4.95
N SER A 15 4.99 0.16 5.00
CA SER A 15 5.59 -1.10 4.56
C SER A 15 5.90 -2.05 5.70
N ILE A 16 6.49 -1.56 6.79
CA ILE A 16 6.90 -2.40 7.93
C ILE A 16 5.69 -3.02 8.62
N ILE A 17 4.63 -2.24 8.86
CA ILE A 17 3.46 -2.72 9.62
C ILE A 17 2.76 -3.87 8.89
N PRO A 18 2.39 -3.76 7.60
CA PRO A 18 1.76 -4.88 6.89
C PRO A 18 2.64 -6.12 6.80
N TYR A 19 3.95 -5.94 6.53
CA TYR A 19 4.86 -7.07 6.45
C TYR A 19 5.06 -7.77 7.79
N TYR A 20 5.06 -7.03 8.89
CA TYR A 20 5.17 -7.63 10.23
C TYR A 20 4.00 -8.59 10.52
N GLU A 21 2.77 -8.15 10.22
CA GLU A 21 1.57 -8.99 10.39
C GLU A 21 1.57 -10.17 9.41
N PHE A 22 1.95 -9.94 8.14
CA PHE A 22 2.02 -10.99 7.13
C PHE A 22 3.06 -12.06 7.45
N ILE A 23 4.27 -11.67 7.88
CA ILE A 23 5.31 -12.60 8.32
C ILE A 23 4.86 -13.36 9.56
N SER A 24 4.25 -12.68 10.53
CA SER A 24 3.70 -13.32 11.73
C SER A 24 2.64 -14.36 11.40
N PHE A 25 1.79 -14.09 10.41
CA PHE A 25 0.82 -15.05 9.89
C PHE A 25 1.51 -16.26 9.25
N ILE A 26 2.50 -16.04 8.37
CA ILE A 26 3.23 -17.12 7.71
C ILE A 26 3.97 -18.00 8.72
N LEU A 27 4.59 -17.41 9.74
CA LEU A 27 5.29 -18.17 10.78
C LEU A 27 4.34 -19.04 11.61
N LYS A 28 3.08 -18.64 11.78
CA LYS A 28 2.08 -19.37 12.57
C LYS A 28 1.31 -20.41 11.76
N ASN A 29 0.93 -20.07 10.52
CA ASN A 29 -0.01 -20.87 9.71
C ASN A 29 0.63 -21.46 8.45
N GLY A 30 1.88 -21.08 8.12
CA GLY A 30 2.49 -21.37 6.83
C GLY A 30 1.99 -20.44 5.72
N LEU A 31 2.36 -20.75 4.47
CA LEU A 31 1.86 -20.05 3.27
C LEU A 31 0.44 -20.54 2.91
N ASP A 32 -0.51 -20.38 3.83
CA ASP A 32 -1.91 -20.73 3.61
C ASP A 32 -2.72 -19.50 3.18
N LEU A 33 -2.79 -19.30 1.86
CA LEU A 33 -3.55 -18.20 1.26
C LEU A 33 -5.06 -18.36 1.48
N VAL A 34 -5.57 -19.60 1.56
CA VAL A 34 -7.02 -19.84 1.74
C VAL A 34 -7.43 -19.36 3.14
N LEU A 35 -6.67 -19.78 4.16
CA LEU A 35 -6.89 -19.34 5.53
C LEU A 35 -6.76 -17.81 5.69
N LEU A 36 -5.83 -17.19 4.96
CA LEU A 36 -5.65 -15.74 4.98
C LEU A 36 -6.92 -15.02 4.49
N PHE A 37 -7.50 -15.45 3.36
CA PHE A 37 -8.74 -14.87 2.84
C PHE A 37 -9.95 -15.16 3.73
N ASP A 38 -10.04 -16.37 4.28
CA ASP A 38 -11.10 -16.74 5.23
C ASP A 38 -11.08 -15.81 6.45
N GLN A 39 -9.90 -15.54 7.02
CA GLN A 39 -9.75 -14.63 8.16
C GLN A 39 -10.03 -13.16 7.80
N LEU A 40 -9.59 -12.72 6.60
CA LEU A 40 -9.84 -11.36 6.10
C LEU A 40 -11.32 -11.09 5.85
N LEU A 41 -12.08 -12.12 5.47
CA LEU A 41 -13.50 -11.99 5.14
C LEU A 41 -14.44 -12.54 6.23
N ALA A 42 -13.91 -13.08 7.32
CA ALA A 42 -14.67 -13.71 8.40
C ALA A 42 -15.70 -12.77 9.03
N THR A 43 -15.31 -11.52 9.32
CA THR A 43 -16.18 -10.58 10.06
C THR A 43 -16.65 -9.43 9.17
N PRO A 44 -17.83 -8.84 9.46
CA PRO A 44 -18.30 -7.64 8.75
C PRO A 44 -17.29 -6.48 8.79
N ILE A 45 -16.60 -6.32 9.92
CA ILE A 45 -15.60 -5.26 10.12
C ILE A 45 -14.36 -5.54 9.26
N SER A 46 -13.86 -6.77 9.25
CA SER A 46 -12.72 -7.14 8.39
C SER A 46 -13.04 -6.94 6.90
N ARG A 47 -14.25 -7.30 6.46
CA ARG A 47 -14.72 -7.04 5.09
C ARG A 47 -14.82 -5.55 4.76
N PHE A 48 -15.28 -4.72 5.70
CA PHE A 48 -15.30 -3.27 5.54
C PHE A 48 -13.90 -2.73 5.25
N PHE A 49 -12.89 -3.13 6.04
CA PHE A 49 -11.50 -2.75 5.79
C PHE A 49 -10.96 -3.28 4.47
N ALA A 50 -11.28 -4.52 4.10
CA ALA A 50 -10.85 -5.10 2.83
C ALA A 50 -11.41 -4.29 1.64
N TYR A 51 -12.69 -3.95 1.66
CA TYR A 51 -13.31 -3.13 0.61
C TYR A 51 -12.77 -1.70 0.58
N ASP A 52 -12.57 -1.08 1.74
CA ASP A 52 -11.96 0.25 1.84
C ASP A 52 -10.57 0.30 1.19
N VAL A 53 -9.73 -0.72 1.45
CA VAL A 53 -8.40 -0.84 0.84
C VAL A 53 -8.49 -1.07 -0.67
N ILE A 54 -9.41 -1.92 -1.15
CA ILE A 54 -9.59 -2.19 -2.59
C ILE A 54 -10.03 -0.92 -3.32
N ILE A 55 -11.04 -0.23 -2.80
CA ILE A 55 -11.54 1.01 -3.41
C ILE A 55 -10.43 2.08 -3.39
N SER A 56 -9.72 2.23 -2.27
CA SER A 56 -8.59 3.15 -2.15
C SER A 56 -7.46 2.82 -3.13
N ALA A 57 -7.18 1.54 -3.38
CA ALA A 57 -6.20 1.11 -4.37
C ALA A 57 -6.60 1.52 -5.79
N ILE A 58 -7.88 1.32 -6.16
CA ILE A 58 -8.39 1.75 -7.47
C ILE A 58 -8.27 3.27 -7.63
N VAL A 59 -8.70 4.03 -6.61
CA VAL A 59 -8.59 5.50 -6.62
C VAL A 59 -7.13 5.94 -6.75
N LEU A 60 -6.22 5.29 -6.01
CA LEU A 60 -4.78 5.58 -6.09
C LEU A 60 -4.21 5.27 -7.48
N LEU A 61 -4.58 4.16 -8.10
CA LEU A 61 -4.12 3.83 -9.46
C LEU A 61 -4.58 4.88 -10.46
N LEU A 62 -5.85 5.29 -10.40
CA LEU A 62 -6.38 6.37 -11.25
C LEU A 62 -5.65 7.69 -11.01
N PHE A 63 -5.35 8.01 -9.75
CA PHE A 63 -4.58 9.19 -9.38
C PHE A 63 -3.15 9.17 -9.95
N ILE A 64 -2.44 8.05 -9.79
CA ILE A 64 -1.09 7.87 -10.35
C ILE A 64 -1.11 8.01 -11.87
N LEU A 65 -2.09 7.40 -12.55
CA LEU A 65 -2.22 7.46 -14.01
C LEU A 65 -2.54 8.88 -14.51
N LYS A 66 -3.32 9.66 -13.74
CA LYS A 66 -3.65 11.04 -14.07
C LYS A 66 -2.44 11.97 -13.98
N GLU A 67 -1.56 11.74 -13.03
CA GLU A 67 -0.39 12.58 -12.75
C GLU A 67 0.94 11.94 -13.23
N LYS A 68 0.88 10.91 -14.08
CA LYS A 68 2.05 10.15 -14.52
C LYS A 68 3.10 10.97 -15.27
N ASP A 69 2.67 12.03 -15.96
CA ASP A 69 3.51 12.82 -16.86
C ASP A 69 4.45 13.76 -16.09
N ASP A 70 4.05 14.16 -14.89
CA ASP A 70 4.85 15.01 -13.99
C ASP A 70 5.76 14.19 -13.05
N VAL A 71 5.62 12.86 -13.05
CA VAL A 71 6.30 11.98 -12.08
C VAL A 71 7.15 10.91 -12.78
N LYS A 72 8.47 11.12 -12.77
CA LYS A 72 9.44 10.12 -13.21
C LYS A 72 9.37 8.87 -12.33
N ASN A 73 9.33 7.69 -12.97
CA ASN A 73 9.25 6.37 -12.35
C ASN A 73 7.95 6.08 -11.57
N TYR A 74 6.82 6.69 -11.96
CA TYR A 74 5.49 6.44 -11.38
C TYR A 74 5.12 4.95 -11.26
N TRP A 75 5.63 4.11 -12.18
CA TRP A 75 5.39 2.66 -12.19
C TRP A 75 5.83 1.96 -10.91
N LEU A 76 6.86 2.48 -10.20
CA LEU A 76 7.28 1.93 -8.91
C LEU A 76 6.17 2.04 -7.85
N SER A 77 5.43 3.14 -7.85
CA SER A 77 4.33 3.36 -6.90
C SER A 77 3.18 2.40 -7.18
N ILE A 78 2.94 2.05 -8.44
CA ILE A 78 1.96 1.02 -8.84
C ILE A 78 2.41 -0.35 -8.31
N VAL A 79 3.65 -0.75 -8.59
CA VAL A 79 4.21 -2.03 -8.13
C VAL A 79 4.14 -2.14 -6.60
N VAL A 80 4.49 -1.08 -5.88
CA VAL A 80 4.43 -1.10 -4.41
C VAL A 80 3.00 -1.13 -3.89
N THR A 81 2.04 -0.48 -4.58
CA THR A 81 0.62 -0.58 -4.21
C THR A 81 0.14 -2.02 -4.25
N PHE A 82 0.55 -2.80 -5.25
CA PHE A 82 0.18 -4.22 -5.35
C PHE A 82 1.00 -5.14 -4.43
N ALA A 83 2.28 -4.85 -4.23
CA ALA A 83 3.16 -5.71 -3.44
C ALA A 83 2.96 -5.54 -1.93
N ILE A 84 2.67 -4.32 -1.47
CA ILE A 84 2.61 -3.97 -0.05
C ILE A 84 1.21 -3.47 0.32
N GLY A 85 0.65 -2.59 -0.50
CA GLY A 85 -0.65 -1.98 -0.27
C GLY A 85 -0.64 -0.46 -0.50
N VAL A 86 -1.83 0.12 -0.43
CA VAL A 86 -2.08 1.56 -0.61
C VAL A 86 -1.30 2.40 0.39
N SER A 87 -1.11 1.88 1.61
CA SER A 87 -0.38 2.53 2.71
C SER A 87 1.08 2.86 2.35
N ALA A 88 1.71 2.07 1.49
CA ALA A 88 3.07 2.32 1.01
C ALA A 88 3.06 2.96 -0.39
N GLY A 89 2.15 2.54 -1.27
CA GLY A 89 2.06 3.06 -2.63
C GLY A 89 1.81 4.58 -2.71
N LEU A 90 0.89 5.09 -1.89
CA LEU A 90 0.54 6.52 -1.89
C LEU A 90 1.70 7.41 -1.40
N PRO A 91 2.33 7.18 -0.23
CA PRO A 91 3.46 7.99 0.20
C PRO A 91 4.64 7.93 -0.77
N LEU A 92 4.89 6.78 -1.40
CA LEU A 92 5.94 6.65 -2.41
C LEU A 92 5.67 7.55 -3.62
N PHE A 93 4.43 7.56 -4.10
CA PHE A 93 4.04 8.42 -5.22
C PHE A 93 4.20 9.90 -4.87
N LEU A 94 3.72 10.32 -3.70
CA LEU A 94 3.85 11.71 -3.25
C LEU A 94 5.33 12.12 -3.07
N TYR A 95 6.16 11.21 -2.54
CA TYR A 95 7.60 11.42 -2.45
C TYR A 95 8.25 11.62 -3.83
N GLN A 96 7.87 10.81 -4.82
CA GLN A 96 8.39 10.93 -6.18
C GLN A 96 7.95 12.25 -6.84
N LYS A 97 6.70 12.66 -6.63
CA LYS A 97 6.16 13.94 -7.11
C LYS A 97 6.93 15.12 -6.53
N GLU A 98 7.16 15.15 -5.22
CA GLU A 98 7.94 16.23 -4.60
C GLU A 98 9.42 16.24 -4.98
N LYS A 99 9.99 15.10 -5.37
CA LYS A 99 11.38 15.04 -5.81
C LYS A 99 11.58 15.62 -7.22
N ASN A 100 10.54 15.63 -8.05
CA ASN A 100 10.62 16.09 -9.44
C ASN A 100 10.20 17.55 -9.63
N ASN A 101 9.59 18.18 -8.62
CA ASN A 101 9.35 19.63 -8.54
C ASN A 101 10.58 20.35 -7.96
#